data_AF-A0A0A9CNZ7-F1
#
_entry.id   AF-A0A0A9CNZ7-F1
#
_cell.length_a   1.000
_cell.length_b   1.000
_cell.length_c   1.000
_cell.angle_alpha   90.00
_cell.angle_beta   90.00
_cell.angle_gamma   90.00
#
_symmetry.space_group_name_H-M   'P 1'
#
loop_
_entity.id
_entity.type
_entity.pdbx_description
1 polymer ?
#
loop_
_entity_poly.entity_id
_entity_poly.type
_entity_poly.pdbx_seq_one_letter_code
_entity_poly.pdbx_strand_id
1 'polypeptide(L)'
;MASDKAVELDAALGSHTVQYRETQGEESDKFLSYFKPCVIPVQGSFHSHLKGSGDRSNRTMMFKCEGEHVSRVTEVPFHGPPWITKRSL
;
A
#
# COMPACT_ATOMS: atom_id res chain seq x y z
N MET A 1 -19.68 -2.52 4.34
CA MET A 1 -18.52 -1.65 4.66
C MET A 1 -17.45 -2.48 5.37
N ALA A 2 -16.21 -1.98 5.52
CA ALA A 2 -15.16 -2.72 6.24
C ALA A 2 -15.53 -2.96 7.72
N SER A 3 -16.23 -2.01 8.35
CA SER A 3 -16.73 -2.15 9.72
C SER A 3 -17.68 -3.34 9.88
N ASP A 4 -18.65 -3.50 8.97
CA ASP A 4 -19.62 -4.61 9.05
C ASP A 4 -18.92 -5.96 8.97
N LYS A 5 -17.87 -6.06 8.14
CA LYS A 5 -17.06 -7.28 8.00
C LYS A 5 -16.23 -7.60 9.23
N ALA A 6 -15.75 -6.60 9.96
CA ALA A 6 -15.08 -6.81 11.24
C ALA A 6 -16.05 -7.38 12.28
N VAL A 7 -17.28 -6.87 12.33
CA VAL A 7 -18.33 -7.36 13.24
C VAL A 7 -18.76 -8.79 12.89
N GLU A 8 -19.00 -9.08 11.60
CA GLU A 8 -19.31 -10.44 11.13
C GLU A 8 -18.20 -11.44 11.50
N LEU A 9 -16.93 -11.05 11.36
CA LEU A 9 -15.79 -11.89 11.68
C LEU A 9 -15.65 -12.14 13.19
N ASP A 10 -15.82 -11.12 14.03
CA ASP A 10 -15.79 -11.27 15.49
C ASP A 10 -16.87 -12.27 15.96
N ALA A 11 -18.09 -12.13 15.44
CA ALA A 11 -19.18 -13.07 15.73
C ALA A 11 -18.83 -14.51 15.32
N ALA A 12 -18.21 -14.71 14.15
CA ALA A 12 -17.78 -16.02 13.68
C ALA A 12 -16.65 -16.63 14.54
N LEU A 13 -15.88 -15.81 15.25
CA LEU A 13 -14.79 -16.21 16.15
C LEU A 13 -15.19 -16.29 17.63
N GLY A 14 -16.48 -16.18 17.95
CA GLY A 14 -17.00 -16.33 19.30
C GLY A 14 -17.10 -15.02 20.10
N SER A 15 -17.05 -13.86 19.46
CA SER A 15 -17.31 -12.54 20.07
C SER A 15 -16.37 -12.18 21.22
N HIS A 16 -15.09 -12.48 21.06
CA HIS A 16 -14.04 -12.21 22.04
C HIS A 16 -12.94 -11.30 21.51
N THR A 17 -13.07 -10.78 20.29
CA THR A 17 -12.01 -9.96 19.69
C THR A 17 -12.06 -8.52 20.16
N VAL A 18 -10.92 -7.82 20.09
CA VAL A 18 -10.85 -6.37 20.27
C VAL A 18 -10.69 -5.73 18.89
N GLN A 19 -11.66 -4.93 18.49
CA GLN A 19 -11.67 -4.26 17.19
C GLN A 19 -10.98 -2.89 17.29
N TYR A 20 -10.08 -2.60 16.34
CA TYR A 20 -9.44 -1.30 16.19
C TYR A 20 -9.76 -0.75 14.80
N ARG A 21 -10.00 0.56 14.72
CA ARG A 21 -10.17 1.26 13.46
C ARG A 21 -8.87 1.97 13.12
N GLU A 22 -8.25 1.56 12.02
CA GLU A 22 -7.00 2.13 11.53
C GLU A 22 -7.28 3.03 10.32
N THR A 23 -6.85 4.29 10.41
CA THR A 23 -6.94 5.26 9.32
C THR A 23 -5.55 5.49 8.76
N GLN A 24 -5.39 5.48 7.44
CA GLN A 24 -4.08 5.73 6.85
C GLN A 24 -3.55 7.13 7.22
N GLY A 25 -2.34 7.20 7.78
CA GLY A 25 -1.84 8.46 8.37
C GLY A 25 -1.81 8.45 9.88
N GLU A 26 -2.74 7.72 10.49
CA GLU A 26 -3.03 7.74 11.92
C GLU A 26 -3.13 6.32 12.49
N GLU A 27 -2.38 5.39 11.89
CA GLU A 27 -2.35 4.00 12.32
C GLU A 27 -1.75 3.86 13.73
N SER A 28 -2.30 2.95 14.54
CA SER A 28 -1.79 2.68 15.87
C SER A 28 -0.42 2.01 15.84
N ASP A 29 0.42 2.26 16.85
CA ASP A 29 1.72 1.58 17.00
C ASP A 29 1.57 0.06 17.02
N LYS A 30 0.48 -0.44 17.61
CA LYS A 30 0.17 -1.88 17.64
C LYS A 30 -0.02 -2.42 16.22
N PHE A 31 -0.82 -1.74 15.40
CA PHE A 31 -1.02 -2.12 14.01
C PHE A 31 0.28 -2.07 13.21
N LEU A 32 1.04 -0.97 13.34
CA LEU A 32 2.31 -0.76 12.64
C LEU A 32 3.35 -1.82 13.02
N SER A 33 3.37 -2.25 14.28
CA SER A 33 4.33 -3.23 14.79
C SER A 33 4.24 -4.61 14.13
N TYR A 34 3.11 -4.95 13.53
CA TYR A 34 2.89 -6.23 12.86
C TYR A 34 3.62 -6.34 11.51
N PHE A 35 4.01 -5.23 10.89
CA PHE A 35 4.66 -5.21 9.58
C PHE A 35 6.13 -4.79 9.74
N LYS A 36 7.08 -5.70 9.52
CA LYS A 36 8.53 -5.41 9.63
C LYS A 36 9.29 -5.94 8.40
N PRO A 37 9.99 -5.06 7.63
CA PRO A 37 9.97 -3.60 7.75
C PRO A 37 8.56 -3.02 7.46
N CYS A 38 8.20 -1.93 8.13
CA CYS A 38 6.86 -1.34 8.01
C CYS A 38 6.80 -0.48 6.75
N VAL A 39 6.17 -1.00 5.69
CA VAL A 39 6.04 -0.31 4.40
C VAL A 39 4.56 -0.12 4.07
N ILE A 40 4.11 1.12 3.94
CA ILE A 40 2.69 1.46 3.76
C ILE A 40 2.47 2.15 2.40
N PRO A 41 1.80 1.48 1.45
CA PRO A 41 1.33 2.09 0.20
C PRO A 41 0.31 3.21 0.47
N VAL A 42 0.56 4.44 -0.02
CA VAL A 42 -0.37 5.57 0.14
C VAL A 42 -1.59 5.37 -0.77
N GLN A 43 -2.81 5.48 -0.22
CA GLN A 43 -4.06 5.32 -0.95
C GLN A 43 -4.13 6.30 -2.11
N GLY A 44 -4.64 5.83 -3.26
CA GLY A 44 -4.73 6.63 -4.47
C GLY A 44 -3.40 6.82 -5.21
N SER A 45 -2.26 6.42 -4.63
CA SER A 45 -0.99 6.44 -5.36
C SER A 45 -0.79 5.23 -6.27
N PHE A 46 -1.64 4.21 -6.19
CA PHE A 46 -1.51 2.94 -6.92
C PHE A 46 -2.61 2.85 -7.99
N HIS A 47 -2.45 3.58 -9.09
CA HIS A 47 -3.55 3.81 -10.06
C HIS A 47 -3.84 2.64 -11.01
N SER A 48 -2.90 1.69 -11.22
CA SER A 48 -2.95 0.81 -12.40
C SER A 48 -2.88 -0.70 -12.14
N HIS A 49 -2.37 -1.17 -11.01
CA HIS A 49 -1.86 -2.56 -10.88
C HIS A 49 -2.68 -3.49 -9.97
N LEU A 50 -3.62 -2.95 -9.17
CA LEU A 50 -4.51 -3.78 -8.33
C LEU A 50 -5.78 -4.24 -9.07
N LYS A 51 -6.09 -3.65 -10.24
CA LYS A 51 -7.13 -4.17 -11.13
C LYS A 51 -6.58 -5.38 -11.88
N GLY A 52 -6.68 -6.55 -11.27
CA GLY A 52 -6.31 -7.80 -11.89
C GLY A 52 -7.07 -8.03 -13.20
N SER A 53 -6.37 -7.96 -14.33
CA SER A 53 -6.52 -8.88 -15.46
C SER A 53 -5.68 -8.43 -16.66
N GLY A 54 -4.91 -9.36 -17.20
CA GLY A 54 -4.56 -9.37 -18.63
C GLY A 54 -3.22 -8.77 -19.02
N ASP A 55 -3.00 -7.48 -18.77
CA ASP A 55 -1.87 -6.79 -19.40
C ASP A 55 -0.71 -6.56 -18.42
N ARG A 56 0.19 -7.54 -18.35
CA ARG A 56 1.52 -7.35 -17.75
C ARG A 56 2.41 -6.54 -18.71
N SER A 57 1.94 -5.38 -19.16
CA SER A 57 2.83 -4.43 -19.79
C SER A 57 3.92 -4.11 -18.77
N ASN A 58 5.18 -4.37 -19.14
CA ASN A 58 6.36 -4.10 -18.30
C ASN A 58 6.52 -2.57 -18.15
N ARG A 59 5.61 -1.94 -17.42
CA ARG A 59 5.64 -0.51 -17.17
C ARG A 59 6.64 -0.27 -16.04
N THR A 60 7.72 0.42 -16.37
CA THR A 60 8.67 0.91 -15.35
C THR A 60 7.96 1.90 -14.44
N MET A 61 7.96 1.60 -13.14
CA MET A 61 7.40 2.46 -12.10
C MET A 61 8.52 2.95 -11.19
N MET A 62 8.35 4.15 -10.65
CA MET A 62 9.23 4.71 -9.65
C MET A 62 8.42 4.98 -8.39
N PHE A 63 8.99 4.64 -7.25
CA PHE A 63 8.36 4.87 -5.95
C PHE A 63 9.24 5.77 -5.12
N LYS A 64 8.61 6.74 -4.46
CA LYS A 64 9.22 7.55 -3.42
C LYS A 64 8.92 6.90 -2.08
N CYS A 65 9.96 6.58 -1.32
CA CYS A 65 9.85 6.02 0.03
C CYS A 65 10.28 7.10 1.04
N GLU A 66 9.41 7.43 1.97
CA GLU A 66 9.69 8.43 3.02
C GLU A 66 9.28 7.92 4.40
N GLY A 67 9.99 8.39 5.43
CA GLY A 67 9.77 7.99 6.82
C GLY A 67 10.88 7.09 7.34
N GLU A 68 11.19 7.26 8.63
CA GLU A 68 12.29 6.57 9.30
C GLU A 68 11.88 5.17 9.79
N HIS A 69 10.82 5.12 10.60
CA HIS A 69 10.34 3.88 11.22
C HIS A 69 9.20 3.22 10.42
N VAL A 70 8.41 4.03 9.73
CA VAL A 70 7.31 3.61 8.85
C VAL A 70 7.55 4.22 7.49
N SER A 71 7.93 3.40 6.52
CA SER A 71 8.19 3.85 5.15
C SER A 71 6.88 3.96 4.38
N ARG A 72 6.43 5.18 4.12
CA ARG A 72 5.30 5.47 3.25
C ARG A 72 5.75 5.50 1.80
N VAL A 73 5.01 4.81 0.95
CA VAL A 73 5.36 4.61 -0.45
C VAL A 73 4.32 5.24 -1.35
N THR A 74 4.77 6.12 -2.24
CA THR A 74 3.93 6.81 -3.22
C THR A 74 4.51 6.56 -4.61
N GLU A 75 3.68 6.16 -5.57
CA GLU A 75 4.07 6.12 -6.99
C GLU A 75 4.38 7.53 -7.48
N VAL A 76 5.49 7.69 -8.19
CA VAL A 76 5.91 8.95 -8.80
C VAL A 76 6.20 8.74 -10.29
N PRO A 77 6.04 9.78 -11.13
CA PRO A 77 6.44 9.70 -12.53
C PRO A 77 7.89 9.27 -12.68
N PHE A 78 8.15 8.27 -13.52
CA PHE A 78 9.51 7.93 -13.90
C PHE A 78 10.01 8.92 -14.95
N HIS A 79 10.83 9.87 -14.53
CA HIS A 79 11.62 10.70 -15.44
C HIS A 79 13.01 10.08 -15.55
N GLY A 80 13.16 9.10 -16.45
CA GLY A 80 14.45 8.49 -16.71
C GLY A 80 15.48 9.56 -17.10
N PRO A 81 16.76 9.44 -16.68
CA PRO A 81 17.79 10.37 -17.13
C PRO A 81 17.96 10.34 -18.65
N PRO A 82 18.45 11.43 -19.27
CA PRO A 82 18.49 11.60 -20.75
C PRO A 82 19.21 10.50 -21.53
N TRP A 83 20.04 9.69 -20.86
CA TRP A 83 20.80 8.59 -21.46
C TRP A 83 20.03 7.26 -21.52
N ILE A 84 18.91 7.12 -20.79
CA ILE A 84 18.05 5.92 -20.84
C ILE A 84 17.12 5.97 -22.05
N THR A 85 16.63 7.16 -22.43
CA THR A 85 15.69 7.34 -23.56
C THR A 85 16.35 7.26 -24.94
N LYS A 86 17.69 7.19 -25.04
CA LYS A 86 18.43 7.13 -26.31
C LYS A 86 18.82 5.72 -26.78
N ARG A 87 18.41 4.65 -26.09
CA ARG A 87 18.70 3.25 -26.51
C ARG A 87 17.57 2.56 -27.26
N SER A 88 16.51 3.29 -27.60
CA SER A 88 15.42 2.78 -28.45
C SER A 88 15.35 3.58 -29.75
N LEU A 89 16.42 3.55 -30.53
CA LEU A 89 16.45 3.78 -31.98
C LEU A 89 17.56 2.90 -32.58
#